data_AF-A0AAW0GJH0-F1
#
_entry.id   AF-A0AAW0GJH0-F1
#
_cell.length_a   1.000
_cell.length_b   1.000
_cell.length_c   1.000
_cell.angle_alpha   90.00
_cell.angle_beta   90.00
_cell.angle_gamma   90.00
#
_symmetry.space_group_name_H-M   'P 1'
#
loop_
_entity.id
_entity.type
_entity.pdbx_description
1 polymer ?
#
loop_
_entity_poly.entity_id
_entity_poly.type
_entity_poly.pdbx_seq_one_letter_code
_entity_poly.pdbx_strand_id
1 'polypeptide(L)'
;MPPKRAAASKRKLEEDSESEVDAATSKFASDASDSDAPSTSKPKAKKAKTTKAPKAAKPKPAKAAKPINDQPTNKTLPDEIQFPAKNEGCVRIATWNICGLAAAQKKGFKHYMEAEDADVLILTETKVNNDPVDPMLTNRYPHRYWSISDKKTYSGTAILSKIKPLSVDYTLPGHPDPKSIKGRIVTLEFESLYLIGTYVVNAGTGLKTLDAKNEWNKHFTTYIRDLDRKKPVIWGGDLNVAPTEIDLANPKTNWNKTPGYTEAETRAFAEILTPPEKEGAKPMIDTWRKMHPETRHYTYFSYRFNCREKGLGWRLDTCKFFIFVIWHSLILISLFLLVVGILLWWNMR
;
A
#
# COMPACT_ATOMS: atom_id res chain seq x y z
N MET A 1 43.17 19.88 -40.28
CA MET A 1 43.53 19.33 -41.60
C MET A 1 43.66 17.81 -41.48
N PRO A 2 42.91 17.03 -42.29
CA PRO A 2 43.01 15.57 -42.36
C PRO A 2 44.01 15.14 -43.45
N PRO A 3 44.36 13.86 -43.51
CA PRO A 3 43.80 13.00 -44.57
C PRO A 3 43.43 11.60 -44.02
N LYS A 4 42.80 10.66 -44.72
CA LYS A 4 41.83 10.56 -45.83
C LYS A 4 41.56 9.04 -45.93
N ARG A 5 40.29 8.67 -46.11
CA ARG A 5 39.77 7.32 -46.43
C ARG A 5 40.42 6.67 -47.66
N ALA A 6 40.40 5.34 -47.70
CA ALA A 6 39.68 4.48 -48.68
C ALA A 6 40.25 3.05 -48.63
N ALA A 7 39.59 1.95 -49.00
CA ALA A 7 38.20 1.55 -49.15
C ALA A 7 38.19 0.03 -49.50
N ALA A 8 37.23 -0.70 -48.93
CA ALA A 8 36.44 -1.80 -49.47
C ALA A 8 37.00 -2.81 -50.52
N SER A 9 36.80 -4.11 -50.23
CA SER A 9 36.07 -5.07 -51.11
C SER A 9 35.93 -6.41 -50.34
N LYS A 10 34.76 -6.90 -49.88
CA LYS A 10 33.54 -7.44 -50.53
C LYS A 10 33.59 -8.94 -50.88
N ARG A 11 32.52 -9.63 -50.42
CA ARG A 11 31.85 -10.87 -50.88
C ARG A 11 32.31 -12.22 -50.29
N LYS A 12 31.43 -13.19 -49.99
CA LYS A 12 29.95 -13.30 -49.83
C LYS A 12 29.62 -14.76 -49.42
N LEU A 13 28.54 -14.94 -48.64
CA LEU A 13 27.58 -16.09 -48.59
C LEU A 13 28.10 -17.44 -48.07
N GLU A 14 27.35 -18.31 -47.37
CA GLU A 14 25.91 -18.56 -47.05
C GLU A 14 25.92 -19.42 -45.75
N GLU A 15 25.12 -19.24 -44.70
CA GLU A 15 23.65 -19.35 -44.48
C GLU A 15 23.24 -20.68 -43.81
N ASP A 16 22.35 -20.53 -42.80
CA ASP A 16 21.43 -21.49 -42.15
C ASP A 16 21.93 -22.57 -41.17
N SER A 17 21.28 -22.83 -40.03
CA SER A 17 19.98 -22.38 -39.47
C SER A 17 19.85 -22.78 -38.00
N GLU A 18 19.22 -21.88 -37.22
CA GLU A 18 18.21 -22.12 -36.14
C GLU A 18 18.54 -23.03 -34.94
N SER A 19 18.03 -22.83 -33.72
CA SER A 19 17.40 -21.75 -32.95
C SER A 19 17.05 -22.40 -31.61
N GLU A 20 17.15 -21.70 -30.47
CA GLU A 20 16.04 -21.51 -29.53
C GLU A 20 16.49 -20.83 -28.24
N VAL A 21 15.55 -20.06 -27.71
CA VAL A 21 15.63 -18.98 -26.74
C VAL A 21 14.64 -19.30 -25.63
N ASP A 22 15.08 -19.32 -24.37
CA ASP A 22 14.15 -19.46 -23.23
C ASP A 22 14.13 -18.21 -22.36
N ALA A 23 13.12 -17.38 -22.63
CA ALA A 23 12.66 -16.27 -21.82
C ALA A 23 11.33 -16.65 -21.15
N ALA A 24 11.37 -17.15 -19.91
CA ALA A 24 10.17 -17.53 -19.18
C ALA A 24 9.47 -16.30 -18.57
N THR A 25 8.43 -15.84 -19.27
CA THR A 25 7.48 -14.80 -18.85
C THR A 25 6.18 -15.47 -18.42
N SER A 26 5.86 -15.54 -17.12
CA SER A 26 4.63 -16.17 -16.65
C SER A 26 3.45 -15.16 -16.60
N LYS A 27 2.66 -15.13 -17.67
CA LYS A 27 1.23 -14.75 -17.64
C LYS A 27 0.43 -16.05 -17.67
N PHE A 28 -0.38 -16.33 -16.65
CA PHE A 28 -1.50 -17.25 -16.83
C PHE A 28 -2.70 -16.83 -15.99
N ALA A 29 -3.79 -16.61 -16.70
CA ALA A 29 -5.15 -16.67 -16.23
C ALA A 29 -5.92 -17.59 -17.20
N SER A 30 -6.94 -18.23 -16.63
CA SER A 30 -8.10 -18.89 -17.23
C SER A 30 -7.93 -20.18 -18.04
N ASP A 31 -8.60 -21.18 -17.47
CA ASP A 31 -9.49 -22.17 -18.08
C ASP A 31 -9.00 -23.58 -18.41
N ALA A 32 -9.75 -24.49 -17.78
CA ALA A 32 -9.78 -25.92 -17.97
C ALA A 32 -10.60 -26.27 -19.22
N SER A 33 -10.24 -27.35 -19.88
CA SER A 33 -11.19 -28.16 -20.64
C SER A 33 -10.68 -29.60 -20.78
N ASP A 34 -11.69 -30.47 -20.90
CA ASP A 34 -11.72 -31.92 -20.81
C ASP A 34 -10.75 -32.70 -21.70
N SER A 35 -10.37 -33.88 -21.20
CA SER A 35 -9.86 -34.99 -21.99
C SER A 35 -10.99 -36.00 -22.27
N ASP A 36 -11.31 -36.19 -23.55
CA ASP A 36 -12.20 -37.22 -24.08
C ASP A 36 -11.42 -38.45 -24.56
N ALA A 37 -11.95 -39.66 -24.29
CA ALA A 37 -12.05 -40.83 -25.19
C ALA A 37 -12.24 -42.16 -24.40
N PRO A 38 -12.78 -43.24 -25.00
CA PRO A 38 -14.04 -43.35 -25.75
C PRO A 38 -14.94 -44.49 -25.22
N SER A 39 -16.23 -44.43 -25.56
CA SER A 39 -17.27 -45.40 -25.15
C SER A 39 -17.38 -46.63 -26.06
N THR A 40 -17.57 -47.83 -25.48
CA THR A 40 -18.08 -49.04 -26.15
C THR A 40 -19.51 -49.36 -25.70
N SER A 41 -20.32 -49.86 -26.64
CA SER A 41 -21.79 -49.94 -26.62
C SER A 41 -22.41 -51.28 -26.16
N LYS A 42 -23.69 -51.19 -25.71
CA LYS A 42 -24.84 -52.17 -25.67
C LYS A 42 -25.23 -52.75 -24.29
N PRO A 43 -26.49 -53.23 -24.09
CA PRO A 43 -27.78 -52.59 -24.34
C PRO A 43 -28.77 -52.67 -23.13
N LYS A 44 -29.92 -51.98 -23.29
CA LYS A 44 -31.01 -51.73 -22.31
C LYS A 44 -31.69 -52.99 -21.69
N ALA A 45 -32.01 -52.90 -20.40
CA ALA A 45 -33.13 -53.61 -19.76
C ALA A 45 -34.03 -52.62 -18.97
N LYS A 46 -35.35 -52.86 -19.00
CA LYS A 46 -36.42 -51.97 -18.52
C LYS A 46 -36.88 -52.30 -17.09
N LYS A 47 -37.38 -51.25 -16.43
CA LYS A 47 -38.37 -51.15 -15.31
C LYS A 47 -37.88 -51.35 -13.87
N ALA A 48 -37.97 -50.26 -13.09
CA ALA A 48 -38.96 -50.13 -12.01
C ALA A 48 -39.16 -48.63 -11.67
N LYS A 49 -40.43 -48.20 -11.56
CA LYS A 49 -40.82 -46.87 -11.07
C LYS A 49 -40.68 -46.88 -9.55
N THR A 50 -39.75 -46.11 -9.01
CA THR A 50 -39.73 -45.70 -7.60
C THR A 50 -40.01 -44.20 -7.50
N THR A 51 -40.96 -43.89 -6.64
CA THR A 51 -41.48 -42.57 -6.31
C THR A 51 -40.36 -41.64 -5.81
N LYS A 52 -40.19 -40.47 -6.44
CA LYS A 52 -39.26 -39.42 -6.00
C LYS A 52 -39.81 -38.75 -4.73
N ALA A 53 -39.09 -38.89 -3.61
CA ALA A 53 -39.23 -38.00 -2.47
C ALA A 53 -38.89 -36.54 -2.87
N PRO A 54 -39.51 -35.52 -2.26
CA PRO A 54 -39.23 -34.13 -2.61
C PRO A 54 -37.78 -33.78 -2.27
N LYS A 55 -37.06 -33.21 -3.25
CA LYS A 55 -35.72 -32.65 -3.04
C LYS A 55 -35.79 -31.57 -1.97
N ALA A 56 -35.05 -31.75 -0.88
CA ALA A 56 -34.81 -30.72 0.12
C ALA A 56 -34.31 -29.44 -0.57
N ALA A 57 -34.95 -28.32 -0.25
CA ALA A 57 -34.56 -27.01 -0.76
C ALA A 57 -33.10 -26.73 -0.40
N LYS A 58 -32.30 -26.29 -1.39
CA LYS A 58 -30.97 -25.73 -1.13
C LYS A 58 -31.10 -24.61 -0.09
N PRO A 59 -30.23 -24.53 0.92
CA PRO A 59 -30.25 -23.43 1.86
C PRO A 59 -30.15 -22.12 1.07
N LYS A 60 -31.06 -21.17 1.34
CA LYS A 60 -30.93 -19.81 0.82
C LYS A 60 -29.54 -19.28 1.22
N PRO A 61 -28.82 -18.56 0.35
CA PRO A 61 -27.57 -17.92 0.74
C PRO A 61 -27.86 -17.05 1.97
N ALA A 62 -27.08 -17.28 3.02
CA ALA A 62 -27.16 -16.47 4.24
C ALA A 62 -27.07 -15.00 3.83
N LYS A 63 -28.00 -14.17 4.34
CA LYS A 63 -27.90 -12.71 4.17
C LYS A 63 -26.49 -12.30 4.57
N ALA A 64 -25.80 -11.58 3.69
CA ALA A 64 -24.45 -11.09 3.96
C ALA A 64 -24.49 -10.37 5.32
N ALA A 65 -23.62 -10.81 6.25
CA ALA A 65 -23.50 -10.17 7.55
C ALA A 65 -23.22 -8.68 7.32
N LYS A 66 -23.88 -7.83 8.11
CA LYS A 66 -23.63 -6.38 8.08
C LYS A 66 -22.12 -6.16 8.28
N PRO A 67 -21.47 -5.29 7.50
CA PRO A 67 -20.06 -4.97 7.68
C PRO A 67 -19.73 -4.73 9.15
N ILE A 68 -18.56 -5.21 9.59
CA ILE A 68 -18.08 -5.06 10.98
C ILE A 68 -17.89 -3.58 11.35
N ASN A 69 -17.80 -2.70 10.35
CA ASN A 69 -17.68 -1.26 10.51
C ASN A 69 -18.57 -0.51 9.51
N ASP A 70 -18.75 0.79 9.74
CA ASP A 70 -19.58 1.65 8.89
C ASP A 70 -18.82 2.19 7.67
N GLN A 71 -17.73 1.54 7.25
CA GLN A 71 -16.96 2.00 6.08
C GLN A 71 -17.73 1.76 4.78
N PRO A 72 -17.59 2.66 3.80
CA PRO A 72 -18.18 2.48 2.47
C PRO A 72 -17.74 1.18 1.81
N THR A 73 -18.71 0.44 1.24
CA THR A 73 -18.49 -0.86 0.59
C THR A 73 -18.29 -0.76 -0.93
N ASN A 74 -18.26 0.47 -1.47
CA ASN A 74 -18.00 0.75 -2.88
C ASN A 74 -16.62 0.21 -3.32
N LYS A 75 -16.58 -0.30 -4.55
CA LYS A 75 -15.38 -0.86 -5.21
C LYS A 75 -14.62 0.17 -6.06
N THR A 76 -15.27 1.28 -6.39
CA THR A 76 -14.74 2.40 -7.16
C THR A 76 -14.96 3.67 -6.38
N LEU A 77 -14.08 4.65 -6.57
CA LEU A 77 -14.30 5.98 -5.99
C LEU A 77 -15.57 6.61 -6.60
N PRO A 78 -16.35 7.35 -5.81
CA PRO A 78 -17.42 8.17 -6.35
C PRO A 78 -16.80 9.36 -7.11
N ASP A 79 -17.56 9.91 -8.06
CA ASP A 79 -17.12 11.06 -8.84
C ASP A 79 -17.10 12.34 -8.00
N GLU A 80 -18.03 12.44 -7.04
CA GLU A 80 -18.08 13.51 -6.05
C GLU A 80 -17.56 12.99 -4.70
N ILE A 81 -16.45 13.58 -4.25
CA ILE A 81 -15.84 13.32 -2.95
C ILE A 81 -15.77 14.66 -2.22
N GLN A 82 -16.23 14.69 -0.98
CA GLN A 82 -16.13 15.87 -0.12
C GLN A 82 -15.34 15.51 1.13
N PHE A 83 -14.28 16.26 1.39
CA PHE A 83 -13.54 16.24 2.64
C PHE A 83 -13.77 17.55 3.39
N PRO A 84 -13.64 17.54 4.74
CA PRO A 84 -13.66 18.77 5.51
C PRO A 84 -12.63 19.78 4.98
N ALA A 85 -12.95 21.06 5.04
CA ALA A 85 -12.02 22.11 4.67
C ALA A 85 -10.72 21.99 5.49
N LYS A 86 -9.59 22.34 4.87
CA LYS A 86 -8.31 22.39 5.57
C LYS A 86 -8.33 23.58 6.53
N ASN A 87 -7.99 23.34 7.79
CA ASN A 87 -7.85 24.42 8.77
C ASN A 87 -6.77 25.39 8.33
N GLU A 88 -7.01 26.69 8.53
CA GLU A 88 -6.03 27.73 8.22
C GLU A 88 -4.72 27.50 9.01
N GLY A 89 -3.58 27.76 8.37
CA GLY A 89 -2.26 27.55 8.96
C GLY A 89 -1.84 26.08 9.13
N CYS A 90 -2.67 25.11 8.77
CA CYS A 90 -2.34 23.68 8.88
C CYS A 90 -1.85 23.10 7.55
N VAL A 91 -0.89 22.17 7.64
CA VAL A 91 -0.43 21.35 6.52
C VAL A 91 -1.24 20.06 6.48
N ARG A 92 -1.83 19.73 5.33
CA ARG A 92 -2.53 18.47 5.11
C ARG A 92 -1.61 17.45 4.45
N ILE A 93 -1.41 16.31 5.10
CA ILE A 93 -0.63 15.19 4.59
C ILE A 93 -1.56 14.00 4.38
N ALA A 94 -1.57 13.45 3.17
CA ALA A 94 -2.32 12.25 2.83
C ALA A 94 -1.36 11.12 2.43
N THR A 95 -1.76 9.87 2.69
CA THR A 95 -1.03 8.68 2.27
C THR A 95 -1.98 7.69 1.60
N TRP A 96 -1.55 7.11 0.47
CA TRP A 96 -2.37 6.18 -0.27
C TRP A 96 -1.54 5.13 -1.03
N ASN A 97 -1.76 3.85 -0.71
CA ASN A 97 -1.39 2.76 -1.62
C ASN A 97 -2.35 2.72 -2.82
N ILE A 98 -1.85 3.16 -3.98
CA ILE A 98 -2.66 3.30 -5.20
C ILE A 98 -2.67 2.03 -6.06
N CYS A 99 -1.94 0.98 -5.66
CA CYS A 99 -1.86 -0.30 -6.37
C CYS A 99 -1.45 -0.19 -7.85
N GLY A 100 -0.87 0.94 -8.27
CA GLY A 100 -0.40 1.24 -9.62
C GLY A 100 -1.02 2.53 -10.16
N LEU A 101 -0.18 3.51 -10.53
CA LEU A 101 -0.63 4.84 -10.98
C LEU A 101 -1.58 4.76 -12.19
N ALA A 102 -1.23 3.97 -13.21
CA ALA A 102 -2.04 3.82 -14.42
C ALA A 102 -3.42 3.17 -14.13
N ALA A 103 -3.53 2.33 -13.11
CA ALA A 103 -4.80 1.72 -12.70
C ALA A 103 -5.63 2.70 -11.88
N ALA A 104 -4.99 3.46 -10.99
CA ALA A 104 -5.65 4.47 -10.16
C ALA A 104 -6.24 5.60 -11.01
N GLN A 105 -5.51 6.09 -12.01
CA GLN A 105 -5.96 7.14 -12.95
C GLN A 105 -7.30 6.78 -13.62
N LYS A 106 -7.54 5.50 -13.92
CA LYS A 106 -8.79 5.00 -14.51
C LYS A 106 -9.94 4.84 -13.50
N LYS A 107 -9.67 4.98 -12.20
CA LYS A 107 -10.58 4.68 -11.09
C LYS A 107 -10.84 5.90 -10.19
N GLY A 108 -10.80 7.10 -10.76
CA GLY A 108 -11.14 8.33 -10.04
C GLY A 108 -10.02 8.94 -9.19
N PHE A 109 -8.75 8.59 -9.46
CA PHE A 109 -7.60 9.20 -8.78
C PHE A 109 -7.61 10.74 -8.84
N LYS A 110 -7.99 11.30 -9.99
CA LYS A 110 -8.14 12.75 -10.17
C LYS A 110 -9.16 13.35 -9.18
N HIS A 111 -10.35 12.76 -9.09
CA HIS A 111 -11.42 13.23 -8.20
C HIS A 111 -10.98 13.21 -6.73
N TYR A 112 -10.29 12.15 -6.31
CA TYR A 112 -9.72 12.09 -4.95
C TYR A 112 -8.70 13.20 -4.71
N MET A 113 -7.76 13.39 -5.64
CA MET A 113 -6.71 14.40 -5.48
C MET A 113 -7.23 15.83 -5.44
N GLU A 114 -8.26 16.13 -6.22
CA GLU A 114 -8.93 17.43 -6.24
C GLU A 114 -9.68 17.68 -4.92
N ALA A 115 -10.41 16.68 -4.44
CA ALA A 115 -11.18 16.77 -3.19
C ALA A 115 -10.31 16.84 -1.93
N GLU A 116 -9.28 15.99 -1.84
CA GLU A 116 -8.41 15.89 -0.66
C GLU A 116 -7.59 17.17 -0.47
N ASP A 117 -7.13 17.75 -1.59
CA ASP A 117 -6.28 18.93 -1.64
C ASP A 117 -5.06 18.94 -0.70
N ALA A 118 -4.46 17.77 -0.51
CA ALA A 118 -3.29 17.62 0.36
C ALA A 118 -2.11 18.51 -0.09
N ASP A 119 -1.42 19.09 0.88
CA ASP A 119 -0.17 19.83 0.66
C ASP A 119 0.99 18.89 0.38
N VAL A 120 0.96 17.72 1.01
CA VAL A 120 1.90 16.63 0.75
C VAL A 120 1.15 15.31 0.59
N LEU A 121 1.45 14.57 -0.46
CA LEU A 121 0.81 13.29 -0.80
C LEU A 121 1.87 12.19 -0.92
N ILE A 122 1.76 11.19 -0.07
CA ILE A 122 2.57 9.96 -0.10
C ILE A 122 1.82 8.92 -0.93
N LEU A 123 2.45 8.41 -1.97
CA LEU A 123 1.92 7.36 -2.83
C LEU A 123 2.79 6.10 -2.70
N THR A 124 2.16 4.95 -2.49
CA THR A 124 2.84 3.65 -2.47
C THR A 124 2.27 2.72 -3.54
N GLU A 125 3.07 1.72 -3.94
CA GLU A 125 2.84 0.88 -5.12
C GLU A 125 2.56 1.67 -6.40
N THR A 126 3.37 2.69 -6.70
CA THR A 126 3.18 3.49 -7.92
C THR A 126 3.34 2.66 -9.20
N LYS A 127 4.19 1.63 -9.19
CA LYS A 127 4.47 0.68 -10.29
C LYS A 127 4.85 1.35 -11.61
N VAL A 128 5.40 2.55 -11.52
CA VAL A 128 5.95 3.28 -12.68
C VAL A 128 7.36 2.76 -12.99
N ASN A 129 7.79 2.91 -14.24
CA ASN A 129 9.15 2.53 -14.65
C ASN A 129 10.08 3.75 -14.78
N ASN A 130 9.53 4.95 -14.83
CA ASN A 130 10.20 6.24 -14.90
C ASN A 130 9.30 7.28 -14.20
N ASP A 131 9.85 8.46 -13.94
CA ASP A 131 9.07 9.60 -13.46
C ASP A 131 7.91 9.90 -14.42
N PRO A 132 6.66 9.87 -13.95
CA PRO A 132 5.51 10.06 -14.83
C PRO A 132 5.37 11.52 -15.24
N VAL A 133 5.18 11.73 -16.54
CA VAL A 133 4.81 13.03 -17.11
C VAL A 133 3.28 13.14 -17.09
N ASP A 134 2.72 13.34 -15.90
CA ASP A 134 1.29 13.58 -15.70
C ASP A 134 1.07 15.09 -15.48
N PRO A 135 0.37 15.80 -16.38
CA PRO A 135 0.07 17.22 -16.24
C PRO A 135 -0.70 17.56 -14.96
N MET A 136 -1.60 16.70 -14.50
CA MET A 136 -2.38 16.93 -13.28
C MET A 136 -1.47 16.92 -12.05
N LEU A 137 -0.58 15.92 -11.96
CA LEU A 137 0.43 15.88 -10.89
C LEU A 137 1.37 17.09 -11.00
N THR A 138 1.75 17.44 -12.23
CA THR A 138 2.74 18.49 -12.48
C THR A 138 2.24 19.88 -12.10
N ASN A 139 0.99 20.19 -12.44
CA ASN A 139 0.37 21.47 -12.15
C ASN A 139 0.07 21.66 -10.66
N ARG A 140 -0.23 20.56 -9.95
CA ARG A 140 -0.64 20.60 -8.53
C ARG A 140 0.53 20.49 -7.56
N TYR A 141 1.56 19.72 -7.89
CA TYR A 141 2.70 19.46 -7.03
C TYR A 141 3.99 19.82 -7.76
N PRO A 142 4.56 21.02 -7.54
CA PRO A 142 5.83 21.43 -8.16
C PRO A 142 7.02 20.56 -7.74
N HIS A 143 6.96 19.94 -6.56
CA HIS A 143 8.02 19.07 -6.04
C HIS A 143 7.54 17.62 -6.01
N ARG A 144 8.17 16.74 -6.79
CA ARG A 144 7.75 15.35 -6.96
C ARG A 144 8.99 14.45 -6.87
N TYR A 145 8.96 13.50 -5.94
CA TYR A 145 10.11 12.65 -5.65
C TYR A 145 9.71 11.18 -5.78
N TRP A 146 10.31 10.46 -6.73
CA TRP A 146 9.96 9.09 -7.06
C TRP A 146 11.09 8.14 -6.68
N SER A 147 10.82 7.24 -5.74
CA SER A 147 11.61 6.02 -5.55
C SER A 147 11.03 4.95 -6.47
N ILE A 148 11.81 4.54 -7.48
CA ILE A 148 11.39 3.58 -8.50
C ILE A 148 12.19 2.29 -8.29
N SER A 149 11.49 1.15 -8.30
CA SER A 149 12.12 -0.17 -8.15
C SER A 149 12.84 -0.60 -9.43
N ASP A 150 13.95 -1.32 -9.28
CA ASP A 150 14.70 -1.89 -10.41
C ASP A 150 13.87 -2.96 -11.17
N LYS A 151 12.91 -3.60 -10.50
CA LYS A 151 11.96 -4.52 -11.13
C LYS A 151 10.82 -3.70 -11.76
N LYS A 152 10.65 -3.84 -13.08
CA LYS A 152 9.59 -3.17 -13.84
C LYS A 152 8.20 -3.49 -13.27
N THR A 153 7.34 -2.47 -13.24
CA THR A 153 5.92 -2.57 -12.79
C THR A 153 5.74 -3.16 -11.39
N TYR A 154 6.76 -3.04 -10.54
CA TYR A 154 6.78 -3.57 -9.18
C TYR A 154 7.13 -2.45 -8.20
N SER A 155 6.53 -2.50 -7.01
CA SER A 155 6.78 -1.53 -5.93
C SER A 155 6.61 -0.08 -6.41
N GLY A 156 7.29 0.86 -5.75
CA GLY A 156 7.35 2.27 -6.11
C GLY A 156 6.74 3.11 -5.00
N THR A 157 7.47 4.12 -4.57
CA THR A 157 7.03 5.08 -3.55
C THR A 157 7.29 6.47 -4.06
N ALA A 158 6.35 7.38 -3.85
CA ALA A 158 6.54 8.77 -4.22
C ALA A 158 6.03 9.69 -3.12
N ILE A 159 6.66 10.86 -3.01
CA ILE A 159 6.13 11.96 -2.24
C ILE A 159 5.98 13.17 -3.17
N LEU A 160 4.75 13.65 -3.29
CA LEU A 160 4.39 14.83 -4.05
C LEU A 160 4.11 15.97 -3.07
N SER A 161 4.71 17.13 -3.26
CA SER A 161 4.66 18.22 -2.29
C SER A 161 4.45 19.57 -2.98
N LYS A 162 3.57 20.38 -2.39
CA LYS A 162 3.43 21.81 -2.69
C LYS A 162 4.57 22.63 -2.07
N ILE A 163 5.22 22.09 -1.04
CA ILE A 163 6.28 22.74 -0.27
C ILE A 163 7.64 22.14 -0.67
N LYS A 164 8.65 22.99 -0.92
CA LYS A 164 10.00 22.54 -1.26
C LYS A 164 10.71 21.96 -0.02
N PRO A 165 11.19 20.71 -0.05
CA PRO A 165 12.06 20.18 1.00
C PRO A 165 13.48 20.75 0.89
N LEU A 166 14.21 20.71 1.99
CA LEU A 166 15.64 21.05 2.10
C LEU A 166 16.51 19.96 1.48
N SER A 167 16.18 18.71 1.71
CA SER A 167 16.92 17.54 1.22
C SER A 167 15.99 16.36 0.98
N VAL A 168 16.48 15.40 0.19
CA VAL A 168 15.75 14.19 -0.21
C VAL A 168 16.68 12.98 -0.14
N ASP A 169 16.21 11.89 0.48
CA ASP A 169 16.93 10.62 0.57
C ASP A 169 16.03 9.46 0.12
N TYR A 170 16.59 8.49 -0.58
CA TYR A 170 15.93 7.29 -1.11
C TYR A 170 16.51 6.00 -0.54
N THR A 171 17.39 6.09 0.45
CA THR A 171 18.15 4.99 1.00
C THR A 171 17.64 4.56 2.37
N LEU A 172 18.14 3.41 2.84
CA LEU A 172 17.97 2.94 4.21
C LEU A 172 19.39 2.66 4.75
N PRO A 173 19.97 3.59 5.51
CA PRO A 173 21.33 3.45 6.02
C PRO A 173 21.53 2.15 6.81
N GLY A 174 22.64 1.46 6.56
CA GLY A 174 23.00 0.20 7.20
C GLY A 174 22.41 -1.06 6.54
N HIS A 175 21.40 -0.94 5.68
CA HIS A 175 20.79 -2.11 5.04
C HIS A 175 21.77 -2.81 4.08
N PRO A 176 21.92 -4.15 4.15
CA PRO A 176 22.95 -4.88 3.39
C PRO A 176 22.71 -4.90 1.88
N ASP A 177 21.46 -4.76 1.44
CA ASP A 177 21.09 -4.71 0.02
C ASP A 177 20.41 -3.37 -0.33
N PRO A 178 21.12 -2.41 -0.95
CA PRO A 178 20.52 -1.16 -1.40
C PRO A 178 19.49 -1.33 -2.54
N LYS A 179 19.58 -2.41 -3.34
CA LYS A 179 18.64 -2.63 -4.46
C LYS A 179 17.25 -3.02 -3.95
N SER A 180 17.17 -3.76 -2.84
CA SER A 180 15.88 -4.11 -2.22
C SER A 180 15.14 -2.89 -1.63
N ILE A 181 15.84 -1.79 -1.38
CA ILE A 181 15.31 -0.53 -0.82
C ILE A 181 14.68 0.35 -1.88
N LYS A 182 15.20 0.31 -3.11
CA LYS A 182 14.67 1.09 -4.23
C LYS A 182 13.18 0.83 -4.44
N GLY A 183 12.41 1.89 -4.53
CA GLY A 183 10.96 1.82 -4.66
C GLY A 183 10.21 1.52 -3.37
N ARG A 184 10.85 1.69 -2.20
CA ARG A 184 10.21 1.47 -0.90
C ARG A 184 10.29 2.64 0.08
N ILE A 185 11.20 3.59 -0.12
CA ILE A 185 11.37 4.72 0.81
C ILE A 185 11.66 6.01 0.05
N VAL A 186 11.08 7.09 0.57
CA VAL A 186 11.44 8.48 0.27
C VAL A 186 11.43 9.23 1.60
N THR A 187 12.52 9.91 1.92
CA THR A 187 12.61 10.81 3.07
C THR A 187 12.78 12.23 2.57
N LEU A 188 11.90 13.13 3.01
CA LEU A 188 12.01 14.56 2.78
C LEU A 188 12.38 15.25 4.09
N GLU A 189 13.40 16.11 4.04
CA GLU A 189 13.70 17.02 5.14
C GLU A 189 13.03 18.37 4.90
N PHE A 190 12.30 18.87 5.89
CA PHE A 190 11.81 20.24 5.94
C PHE A 190 12.53 21.01 7.06
N GLU A 191 12.27 22.31 7.15
CA GLU A 191 12.85 23.16 8.20
C GLU A 191 12.51 22.63 9.60
N SER A 192 11.25 22.24 9.82
CA SER A 192 10.72 21.86 11.14
C SER A 192 10.66 20.35 11.41
N LEU A 193 10.72 19.49 10.39
CA LEU A 193 10.51 18.04 10.54
C LEU A 193 11.10 17.22 9.39
N TYR A 194 11.19 15.91 9.57
CA TYR A 194 11.35 14.92 8.49
C TYR A 194 10.01 14.25 8.16
N LEU A 195 9.76 14.02 6.88
CA LEU A 195 8.65 13.20 6.39
C LEU A 195 9.21 11.96 5.68
N ILE A 196 8.84 10.79 6.18
CA ILE A 196 9.23 9.51 5.58
C ILE A 196 8.00 8.83 5.01
N GLY A 197 8.01 8.57 3.69
CA GLY A 197 7.03 7.76 3.00
C GLY A 197 7.60 6.36 2.75
N THR A 198 6.91 5.31 3.19
CA THR A 198 7.38 3.92 3.01
C THR A 198 6.36 2.98 2.38
N TYR A 199 6.83 2.09 1.51
CA TYR A 199 6.18 0.83 1.15
C TYR A 199 6.98 -0.34 1.75
N VAL A 200 6.66 -0.70 3.00
CA VAL A 200 7.40 -1.69 3.79
C VAL A 200 7.33 -3.07 3.10
N VAL A 201 8.41 -3.86 3.25
CA VAL A 201 8.48 -5.22 2.73
C VAL A 201 7.31 -6.06 3.27
N ASN A 202 6.58 -6.74 2.39
CA ASN A 202 5.56 -7.71 2.78
C ASN A 202 6.23 -9.05 3.11
N ALA A 203 5.77 -9.77 4.14
CA ALA A 203 6.34 -11.07 4.53
C ALA A 203 6.05 -12.22 3.53
N GLY A 204 5.19 -11.98 2.53
CA GLY A 204 4.97 -12.87 1.39
C GLY A 204 4.13 -14.10 1.75
N THR A 205 3.44 -14.68 0.77
CA THR A 205 2.65 -15.91 0.98
C THR A 205 3.52 -17.01 1.60
N GLY A 206 3.04 -17.63 2.68
CA GLY A 206 3.81 -18.62 3.44
C GLY A 206 4.97 -18.03 4.27
N LEU A 207 4.97 -16.71 4.51
CA LEU A 207 6.00 -15.99 5.28
C LEU A 207 7.41 -16.06 4.68
N LYS A 208 7.50 -16.36 3.38
CA LYS A 208 8.77 -16.59 2.65
C LYS A 208 9.74 -15.39 2.61
N THR A 209 9.24 -14.18 2.85
CA THR A 209 10.05 -12.94 2.90
C THR A 209 10.01 -12.28 4.27
N LEU A 210 9.64 -13.02 5.32
CA LEU A 210 9.63 -12.52 6.69
C LEU A 210 11.03 -12.08 7.15
N ASP A 211 12.08 -12.83 6.82
CA ASP A 211 13.46 -12.47 7.18
C ASP A 211 13.89 -11.14 6.55
N ALA A 212 13.56 -10.93 5.27
CA ALA A 212 13.81 -9.66 4.59
C ALA A 212 13.03 -8.50 5.24
N LYS A 213 11.82 -8.74 5.74
CA LYS A 213 11.04 -7.75 6.49
C LYS A 213 11.65 -7.46 7.86
N ASN A 214 12.15 -8.47 8.56
CA ASN A 214 12.83 -8.30 9.85
C ASN A 214 14.12 -7.48 9.69
N GLU A 215 14.91 -7.77 8.66
CA GLU A 215 16.11 -7.00 8.32
C GLU A 215 15.77 -5.54 8.01
N TRP A 216 14.73 -5.31 7.19
CA TRP A 216 14.20 -3.95 6.95
C TRP A 216 13.83 -3.25 8.26
N ASN A 217 13.05 -3.89 9.13
CA ASN A 217 12.57 -3.29 10.37
C ASN A 217 13.72 -2.91 11.31
N LYS A 218 14.77 -3.73 11.39
CA LYS A 218 15.96 -3.47 12.20
C LYS A 218 16.68 -2.19 11.78
N HIS A 219 16.99 -2.06 10.49
CA HIS A 219 17.65 -0.87 9.97
C HIS A 219 16.73 0.36 9.99
N PHE A 220 15.45 0.17 9.69
CA PHE A 220 14.46 1.26 9.74
C PHE A 220 14.29 1.82 11.15
N THR A 221 14.29 0.97 12.18
CA THR A 221 14.26 1.39 13.59
C THR A 221 15.45 2.27 13.93
N THR A 222 16.65 1.93 13.45
CA THR A 222 17.84 2.74 13.69
C THR A 222 17.75 4.08 12.97
N TYR A 223 17.44 4.03 11.66
CA TYR A 223 17.34 5.20 10.80
C TYR A 223 16.32 6.23 11.30
N ILE A 224 15.09 5.81 11.60
CA ILE A 224 14.03 6.72 12.04
C ILE A 224 14.38 7.41 13.37
N ARG A 225 15.12 6.73 14.24
CA ARG A 225 15.55 7.26 15.54
C ARG A 225 16.71 8.23 15.42
N ASP A 226 17.62 8.00 14.48
CA ASP A 226 18.69 8.95 14.20
C ASP A 226 18.16 10.24 13.55
N LEU A 227 17.07 10.16 12.79
CA LEU A 227 16.36 11.34 12.30
C LEU A 227 15.62 12.08 13.43
N ASP A 228 14.89 11.36 14.28
CA ASP A 228 14.12 11.96 15.39
C ASP A 228 15.00 12.70 16.40
N ARG A 229 16.26 12.26 16.58
CA ARG A 229 17.27 12.98 17.36
C ARG A 229 17.61 14.37 16.80
N LYS A 230 17.39 14.59 15.50
CA LYS A 230 17.72 15.85 14.82
C LYS A 230 16.49 16.75 14.69
N LYS A 231 15.37 16.21 14.20
CA LYS A 231 14.09 16.91 14.03
C LYS A 231 12.93 15.92 14.19
N PRO A 232 11.73 16.37 14.61
CA PRO A 232 10.55 15.52 14.66
C PRO A 232 10.31 14.76 13.35
N VAL A 233 9.84 13.52 13.44
CA VAL A 233 9.59 12.68 12.27
C VAL A 233 8.11 12.36 12.12
N ILE A 234 7.59 12.59 10.91
CA ILE A 234 6.33 12.03 10.41
C ILE A 234 6.69 10.78 9.59
N TRP A 235 6.10 9.64 9.89
CA TRP A 235 6.23 8.41 9.11
C TRP A 235 4.87 7.98 8.57
N GLY A 236 4.73 7.95 7.24
CA GLY A 236 3.52 7.53 6.55
C GLY A 236 3.76 6.52 5.45
N GLY A 237 2.70 5.86 4.99
CA GLY A 237 2.76 4.89 3.89
C GLY A 237 2.03 3.60 4.21
N ASP A 238 2.33 2.56 3.43
CA ASP A 238 1.86 1.19 3.64
C ASP A 238 2.93 0.44 4.43
N LEU A 239 2.58 0.11 5.67
CA LEU A 239 3.49 -0.50 6.64
C LEU A 239 3.43 -2.03 6.60
N ASN A 240 2.52 -2.59 5.79
CA ASN A 240 2.30 -4.03 5.65
C ASN A 240 2.13 -4.76 6.98
N VAL A 241 1.59 -4.11 8.02
CA VAL A 241 1.33 -4.73 9.33
C VAL A 241 0.09 -4.14 9.97
N ALA A 242 -0.78 -5.01 10.48
CA ALA A 242 -1.90 -4.69 11.35
C ALA A 242 -1.42 -4.80 12.81
N PRO A 243 -1.28 -3.69 13.56
CA PRO A 243 -0.60 -3.72 14.87
C PRO A 243 -1.30 -4.57 15.93
N THR A 244 -2.63 -4.53 15.95
CA THR A 244 -3.45 -5.15 17.00
C THR A 244 -4.67 -5.86 16.40
N GLU A 245 -5.38 -6.66 17.21
CA GLU A 245 -6.56 -7.41 16.76
C GLU A 245 -7.74 -6.55 16.27
N ILE A 246 -7.78 -5.28 16.68
CA ILE A 246 -8.80 -4.32 16.23
C ILE A 246 -8.50 -3.77 14.83
N ASP A 247 -7.27 -3.98 14.34
CA ASP A 247 -6.79 -3.49 13.05
C ASP A 247 -7.11 -4.44 11.87
N LEU A 248 -7.83 -5.55 12.12
CA LEU A 248 -8.30 -6.46 11.09
C LEU A 248 -9.60 -7.17 11.47
N ALA A 249 -10.36 -7.61 10.45
CA ALA A 249 -11.66 -8.25 10.64
C ALA A 249 -11.59 -9.65 11.30
N ASN A 250 -10.56 -10.45 11.00
CA ASN A 250 -10.47 -11.86 11.42
C ASN A 250 -9.12 -12.18 12.11
N PRO A 251 -8.81 -11.60 13.28
CA PRO A 251 -7.50 -11.73 13.92
C PRO A 251 -7.11 -13.18 14.22
N LYS A 252 -8.01 -13.96 14.84
CA LYS A 252 -7.73 -15.34 15.29
C LYS A 252 -7.29 -16.27 14.17
N THR A 253 -7.89 -16.16 12.99
CA THR A 253 -7.58 -17.04 11.85
C THR A 253 -6.31 -16.61 11.11
N ASN A 254 -5.88 -15.35 11.27
CA ASN A 254 -4.72 -14.78 10.57
C ASN A 254 -3.44 -14.78 11.39
N TRP A 255 -3.55 -14.82 12.73
CA TRP A 255 -2.39 -14.79 13.63
C TRP A 255 -1.35 -15.84 13.29
N ASN A 256 -0.11 -15.41 13.07
CA ASN A 256 1.05 -16.25 12.72
C ASN A 256 0.88 -17.10 11.43
N LYS A 257 -0.11 -16.76 10.58
CA LYS A 257 -0.42 -17.50 9.35
C LYS A 257 -0.40 -16.61 8.12
N THR A 258 -0.81 -15.37 8.26
CA THR A 258 -0.96 -14.43 7.14
C THR A 258 0.04 -13.28 7.30
N PRO A 259 0.77 -12.90 6.23
CA PRO A 259 1.62 -11.72 6.21
C PRO A 259 0.87 -10.48 6.68
N GLY A 260 1.52 -9.69 7.53
CA GLY A 260 0.98 -8.49 8.13
C GLY A 260 0.28 -8.71 9.47
N TYR A 261 0.13 -9.94 9.96
CA TYR A 261 -0.38 -10.21 11.31
C TYR A 261 0.28 -11.45 11.93
N THR A 262 1.58 -11.34 12.14
CA THR A 262 2.39 -12.31 12.88
C THR A 262 3.01 -11.65 14.11
N GLU A 263 3.36 -12.44 15.12
CA GLU A 263 4.05 -11.99 16.32
C GLU A 263 5.35 -11.23 15.99
N ALA A 264 6.13 -11.74 15.04
CA ALA A 264 7.35 -11.08 14.59
C ALA A 264 7.07 -9.68 14.00
N GLU A 265 6.03 -9.55 13.18
CA GLU A 265 5.67 -8.27 12.54
C GLU A 265 5.09 -7.27 13.53
N THR A 266 4.16 -7.70 14.40
CA THR A 266 3.52 -6.81 15.38
C THR A 266 4.50 -6.39 16.47
N ARG A 267 5.37 -7.29 16.94
CA ARG A 267 6.44 -6.96 17.89
C ARG A 267 7.44 -5.98 17.28
N ALA A 268 7.95 -6.24 16.08
CA ALA A 268 8.88 -5.32 15.42
C ALA A 268 8.26 -3.94 15.20
N PHE A 269 6.96 -3.87 14.87
CA PHE A 269 6.25 -2.60 14.76
C PHE A 269 6.13 -1.86 16.11
N ALA A 270 5.81 -2.59 17.18
CA ALA A 270 5.77 -2.04 18.53
C ALA A 270 7.15 -1.52 18.97
N GLU A 271 8.22 -2.23 18.65
CA GLU A 271 9.61 -1.81 18.92
C GLU A 271 10.00 -0.56 18.11
N ILE A 272 9.57 -0.44 16.85
CA ILE A 272 9.77 0.79 16.07
C ILE A 272 9.06 1.96 16.75
N LEU A 273 7.87 1.76 17.32
CA LEU A 273 7.11 2.82 18.00
C LEU A 273 7.70 3.17 19.38
N THR A 274 8.04 2.16 20.15
CA THR A 274 8.50 2.26 21.54
C THR A 274 9.64 1.26 21.76
N PRO A 275 10.89 1.63 21.40
CA PRO A 275 12.02 0.72 21.53
C PRO A 275 12.34 0.47 23.02
N PRO A 276 12.52 -0.80 23.44
CA PRO A 276 12.70 -1.16 24.84
C PRO A 276 14.03 -0.66 25.45
N GLU A 277 15.08 -0.49 24.64
CA GLU A 277 16.45 -0.30 25.12
C GLU A 277 16.90 1.17 25.24
N LYS A 278 16.02 2.16 25.04
CA LYS A 278 16.40 3.57 25.13
C LYS A 278 15.59 4.29 26.20
N GLU A 279 16.05 4.19 27.44
CA GLU A 279 15.61 5.09 28.51
C GLU A 279 15.69 6.55 28.01
N GLY A 280 14.54 7.24 27.98
CA GLY A 280 14.42 8.62 27.51
C GLY A 280 14.05 8.83 26.04
N ALA A 281 13.96 7.79 25.21
CA ALA A 281 13.43 7.95 23.85
C ALA A 281 11.91 8.15 23.87
N LYS A 282 11.44 9.26 23.28
CA LYS A 282 10.00 9.53 23.16
C LYS A 282 9.33 8.44 22.32
N PRO A 283 8.14 7.94 22.70
CA PRO A 283 7.40 7.01 21.87
C PRO A 283 6.88 7.73 20.62
N MET A 284 6.92 7.04 19.48
CA MET A 284 6.13 7.43 18.32
C MET A 284 4.67 7.05 18.55
N ILE A 285 3.79 7.86 17.99
CA ILE A 285 2.36 7.69 18.17
C ILE A 285 1.71 7.38 16.82
N ASP A 286 0.91 6.32 16.83
CA ASP A 286 -0.11 6.06 15.83
C ASP A 286 -1.23 7.08 16.01
N THR A 287 -1.25 8.11 15.15
CA THR A 287 -2.16 9.25 15.29
C THR A 287 -3.61 8.81 15.13
N TRP A 288 -3.87 7.86 14.22
CA TRP A 288 -5.20 7.29 14.01
C TRP A 288 -5.69 6.57 15.26
N ARG A 289 -4.89 5.65 15.80
CA ARG A 289 -5.30 4.88 17.00
C ARG A 289 -5.43 5.76 18.24
N LYS A 290 -4.61 6.81 18.37
CA LYS A 290 -4.75 7.80 19.45
C LYS A 290 -6.09 8.55 19.39
N MET A 291 -6.53 8.92 18.19
CA MET A 291 -7.79 9.65 17.98
C MET A 291 -9.02 8.73 18.01
N HIS A 292 -8.84 7.46 17.60
CA HIS A 292 -9.92 6.49 17.43
C HIS A 292 -9.56 5.16 18.13
N PRO A 293 -9.46 5.15 19.47
CA PRO A 293 -8.93 4.01 20.23
C PRO A 293 -9.72 2.73 20.01
N GLU A 294 -11.05 2.83 19.91
CA GLU A 294 -11.96 1.68 19.85
C GLU A 294 -12.57 1.45 18.45
N THR A 295 -12.20 2.25 17.46
CA THR A 295 -12.80 2.14 16.13
C THR A 295 -12.11 1.06 15.30
N ARG A 296 -12.92 0.18 14.70
CA ARG A 296 -12.49 -0.77 13.65
C ARG A 296 -12.53 -0.08 12.29
N HIS A 297 -11.39 0.38 11.80
CA HIS A 297 -11.26 1.03 10.50
C HIS A 297 -10.11 0.40 9.72
N TYR A 298 -10.36 0.10 8.45
CA TYR A 298 -9.44 -0.64 7.60
C TYR A 298 -9.08 0.17 6.35
N THR A 299 -7.86 0.04 5.86
CA THR A 299 -7.36 0.74 4.66
C THR A 299 -7.17 -0.19 3.48
N TYR A 300 -7.02 -1.49 3.76
CA TYR A 300 -6.83 -2.54 2.78
C TYR A 300 -7.98 -3.55 2.78
N PHE A 301 -8.42 -3.94 1.59
CA PHE A 301 -9.42 -4.98 1.37
C PHE A 301 -8.98 -5.86 0.21
N SER A 302 -8.93 -7.17 0.44
CA SER A 302 -8.60 -8.13 -0.61
C SER A 302 -9.66 -8.11 -1.74
N TYR A 303 -9.22 -8.11 -3.00
CA TYR A 303 -10.12 -8.29 -4.14
C TYR A 303 -10.76 -9.69 -4.16
N ARG A 304 -10.07 -10.69 -3.60
CA ARG A 304 -10.62 -12.05 -3.47
C ARG A 304 -11.81 -12.04 -2.52
N PHE A 305 -12.79 -12.89 -2.79
CA PHE A 305 -13.96 -13.11 -1.95
C PHE A 305 -14.84 -11.88 -1.68
N ASN A 306 -14.70 -10.81 -2.47
CA ASN A 306 -15.44 -9.55 -2.30
C ASN A 306 -15.30 -8.97 -0.88
N CYS A 307 -14.09 -8.94 -0.33
CA CYS A 307 -13.87 -8.50 1.05
C CYS A 307 -14.31 -7.04 1.30
N ARG A 308 -14.16 -6.13 0.32
CA ARG A 308 -14.65 -4.74 0.44
C ARG A 308 -16.16 -4.66 0.66
N GLU A 309 -16.93 -5.43 -0.10
CA GLU A 309 -18.40 -5.49 0.04
C GLU A 309 -18.83 -6.07 1.40
N LYS A 310 -18.03 -6.98 1.94
CA LYS A 310 -18.26 -7.64 3.22
C LYS A 310 -17.69 -6.88 4.43
N GLY A 311 -17.00 -5.76 4.21
CA GLY A 311 -16.30 -5.04 5.29
C GLY A 311 -15.15 -5.83 5.93
N LEU A 312 -14.55 -6.79 5.21
CA LEU A 312 -13.46 -7.65 5.71
C LEU A 312 -12.11 -7.03 5.35
N GLY A 313 -11.62 -6.11 6.16
CA GLY A 313 -10.40 -5.35 5.88
C GLY A 313 -9.29 -5.50 6.91
N TRP A 314 -8.18 -4.82 6.61
CA TRP A 314 -6.98 -4.66 7.42
C TRP A 314 -6.56 -3.19 7.42
N ARG A 315 -6.00 -2.69 8.52
CA ARG A 315 -5.36 -1.37 8.59
C ARG A 315 -3.86 -1.56 8.43
N LEU A 316 -3.39 -1.32 7.21
CA LEU A 316 -1.97 -1.48 6.84
C LEU A 316 -1.31 -0.13 6.56
N ASP A 317 -2.11 0.86 6.14
CA ASP A 317 -1.66 2.22 5.86
C ASP A 317 -1.89 3.10 7.09
N THR A 318 -0.87 3.85 7.49
CA THR A 318 -0.96 4.77 8.65
C THR A 318 -0.04 5.98 8.47
N CYS A 319 -0.37 7.10 9.12
CA CYS A 319 0.58 8.20 9.39
C CYS A 319 0.88 8.22 10.89
N LYS A 320 2.14 8.40 11.27
CA LYS A 320 2.64 8.38 12.66
C LYS A 320 3.53 9.58 12.93
N PHE A 321 3.53 10.08 14.15
CA PHE A 321 4.35 11.22 14.55
C PHE A 321 4.84 11.07 16.00
N PHE A 322 5.94 11.71 16.35
CA PHE A 322 6.40 11.86 17.73
C PHE A 322 5.67 13.02 18.42
N ILE A 323 5.09 12.86 19.61
CA ILE A 323 4.56 14.06 20.32
C ILE A 323 5.70 15.03 20.58
N PHE A 324 5.58 16.23 20.02
CA PHE A 324 6.27 17.41 20.48
C PHE A 324 5.23 18.41 20.98
N VAL A 325 5.27 18.71 22.28
CA VAL A 325 4.57 19.86 22.84
C VAL A 325 5.38 21.08 22.41
N ILE A 326 4.90 21.86 21.46
CA ILE A 326 5.45 23.19 21.20
C ILE A 326 5.03 24.07 22.37
N TRP A 327 5.81 24.03 23.45
CA TRP A 327 5.76 25.06 24.49
C TRP A 327 6.40 26.31 23.91
N HIS A 328 5.60 27.19 23.32
CA HIS A 328 5.78 28.64 23.31
C HIS A 328 4.44 29.28 22.93
N SER A 329 3.48 29.18 23.86
CA SER A 329 2.40 30.15 24.16
C SER A 329 1.25 29.42 24.85
N LEU A 330 1.16 29.64 26.17
CA LEU A 330 0.23 29.03 27.13
C LEU A 330 -1.26 29.36 26.94
N ILE A 331 -1.71 29.65 25.71
CA ILE A 331 -3.11 30.05 25.42
C ILE A 331 -3.84 29.07 24.48
N LEU A 332 -3.14 28.09 23.89
CA LEU A 332 -3.71 27.19 22.87
C LEU A 332 -4.10 25.78 23.36
N ILE A 333 -4.11 25.53 24.68
CA ILE A 333 -4.49 24.21 25.23
C ILE A 333 -6.02 24.04 25.28
N SER A 334 -6.80 25.12 25.25
CA SER A 334 -8.28 25.03 25.19
C SER A 334 -8.84 24.98 23.76
N LEU A 335 -8.04 25.26 22.73
CA LEU A 335 -8.49 25.28 21.33
C LEU A 335 -8.03 24.06 20.51
N PHE A 336 -7.05 23.29 20.99
CA PHE A 336 -6.73 21.96 20.45
C PHE A 336 -7.80 20.90 20.80
N LEU A 337 -8.71 21.25 21.72
CA LEU A 337 -9.83 20.45 22.21
C LEU A 337 -11.14 20.66 21.44
N LEU A 338 -11.15 21.47 20.38
CA LEU A 338 -12.32 21.64 19.52
C LEU A 338 -12.07 20.97 18.16
N VAL A 339 -12.49 19.70 18.07
CA VAL A 339 -13.16 19.17 16.87
C VAL A 339 -12.33 19.30 15.57
N VAL A 340 -11.40 18.36 15.34
CA VAL A 340 -11.22 17.83 13.98
C VAL A 340 -12.50 17.10 13.64
N GLY A 341 -13.44 17.87 13.11
CA GLY A 341 -14.84 17.54 13.00
C GLY A 341 -15.15 16.49 11.95
N ILE A 342 -15.95 15.52 12.40
CA ILE A 342 -17.11 15.00 11.70
C ILE A 342 -16.74 14.23 10.43
N LEU A 343 -16.52 12.91 10.62
CA LEU A 343 -16.97 11.93 9.64
C LEU A 343 -18.46 12.21 9.38
N LEU A 344 -18.72 12.74 8.20
CA LEU A 344 -20.05 13.06 7.67
C LEU A 344 -20.91 11.79 7.56
N TRP A 345 -21.75 11.59 8.56
CA TRP A 345 -23.19 11.52 8.35
C TRP A 345 -23.62 13.00 8.20
N TRP A 346 -24.30 13.50 7.16
CA TRP A 346 -25.47 13.01 6.47
C TRP A 346 -25.77 13.98 5.30
N ASN A 347 -26.18 13.49 4.12
CA ASN A 347 -27.29 14.13 3.40
C ASN A 347 -28.04 13.09 2.53
N MET A 348 -28.99 12.41 3.17
CA MET A 348 -30.24 11.99 2.55
C MET A 348 -31.29 12.93 3.12
N ARG A 349 -31.52 14.04 2.42
CA ARG A 349 -32.83 14.53 2.02
C ARG A 349 -32.67 15.28 0.71
#